data_AF-A0AAD5L6Y7-F1
#
_entry.id   AF-A0AAD5L6Y7-F1
#
_cell.length_a   1.000
_cell.length_b   1.000
_cell.length_c   1.000
_cell.angle_alpha   90.00
_cell.angle_beta   90.00
_cell.angle_gamma   90.00
#
_symmetry.space_group_name_H-M   'P 1'
#
loop_
_entity.id
_entity.type
_entity.pdbx_description
1 polymer ?
#
loop_
_entity_poly.entity_id
_entity_poly.type
_entity_poly.pdbx_seq_one_letter_code
_entity_poly.pdbx_strand_id
1 'polypeptide(L)' 'MQGALSPDDDMAGIIPRAVRHIFDVLQANYQEYSVKVSFLQLYNEELKDLLVPDASKKLRLMEDPRL' A
#
# COMPACT_ATOMS: atom_id res chain seq x y z
N MET A 1 -15.45 7.81 -9.59
CA MET A 1 -15.97 7.77 -8.21
C MET A 1 -14.94 7.08 -7.35
N GLN A 2 -14.42 7.75 -6.32
CA GLN A 2 -13.51 7.13 -5.38
C GLN A 2 -14.36 6.32 -4.40
N GLY A 3 -14.13 5.01 -4.31
CA GLY A 3 -14.88 4.13 -3.40
C GLY A 3 -14.66 4.53 -1.94
N ALA A 4 -15.58 4.11 -1.07
CA ALA A 4 -15.48 4.39 0.35
C ALA A 4 -14.22 3.75 0.96
N LEU A 5 -13.64 4.42 1.96
CA LEU A 5 -12.45 3.94 2.66
C LEU A 5 -12.77 3.00 3.82
N SER A 6 -13.99 3.07 4.36
CA SER A 6 -14.45 2.11 5.36
C SER A 6 -14.59 0.75 4.70
N PRO A 7 -13.92 -0.32 5.18
CA PRO A 7 -14.02 -1.65 4.58
C PRO A 7 -15.41 -2.28 4.75
N ASP A 8 -16.21 -1.78 5.69
CA ASP A 8 -17.59 -2.21 5.97
C ASP A 8 -18.62 -1.50 5.07
N ASP A 9 -18.20 -0.49 4.32
CA ASP A 9 -19.07 0.22 3.38
C ASP A 9 -19.30 -0.64 2.13
N ASP A 10 -20.53 -0.67 1.62
CA ASP A 10 -20.89 -1.41 0.41
C ASP A 10 -20.12 -0.89 -0.82
N MET A 11 -19.79 0.41 -0.83
CA MET A 11 -19.03 1.08 -1.89
C MET A 11 -17.51 0.98 -1.69
N ALA A 12 -17.04 0.22 -0.70
CA ALA A 12 -15.60 0.05 -0.47
C ALA A 12 -14.95 -0.74 -1.61
N GLY A 13 -13.81 -0.23 -2.08
CA GLY A 13 -13.02 -0.86 -3.14
C GLY A 13 -12.21 -2.06 -2.64
N ILE A 14 -11.44 -2.66 -3.57
CA ILE A 14 -10.61 -3.84 -3.26
C ILE A 14 -9.50 -3.55 -2.25
N ILE A 15 -8.88 -2.36 -2.30
CA ILE A 15 -7.75 -2.00 -1.41
C ILE A 15 -8.16 -2.01 0.07
N PRO A 16 -9.17 -1.24 0.54
CA PRO A 16 -9.56 -1.27 1.96
C PRO A 16 -10.05 -2.66 2.40
N ARG A 17 -10.74 -3.41 1.53
CA ARG A 17 -11.20 -4.78 1.83
C ARG A 17 -10.04 -5.77 1.99
N ALA A 18 -9.04 -5.71 1.12
CA ALA A 18 -7.86 -6.56 1.18
C ALA A 18 -7.01 -6.25 2.42
N VAL A 19 -6.83 -4.97 2.76
CA VAL A 19 -6.13 -4.57 3.99
C VAL A 19 -6.83 -5.16 5.22
N ARG A 20 -8.16 -5.02 5.34
CA ARG A 20 -8.92 -5.65 6.44
C ARG A 20 -8.68 -7.16 6.49
N HIS A 21 -8.85 -7.85 5.36
CA HIS A 21 -8.70 -9.29 5.29
C HIS A 21 -7.30 -9.77 5.70
N ILE A 22 -6.24 -9.08 5.26
CA ILE A 22 -4.86 -9.39 5.67
C ILE A 22 -4.75 -9.33 7.19
N PHE A 23 -5.19 -8.22 7.81
CA PHE A 23 -5.09 -8.08 9.26
C PHE A 23 -5.95 -9.08 10.04
N ASP A 24 -7.14 -9.44 9.55
CA ASP A 24 -7.96 -10.49 10.16
C ASP A 24 -7.21 -11.83 10.20
N VAL A 25 -6.53 -12.19 9.10
CA VAL A 25 -5.74 -13.44 9.01
C VAL A 25 -4.50 -13.39 9.90
N LEU A 26 -3.80 -12.26 9.95
CA LEU A 26 -2.60 -12.12 10.81
C LEU A 26 -2.97 -12.22 12.29
N GLN A 27 -4.09 -11.63 12.71
CA GLN A 27 -4.57 -11.68 14.09
C GLN A 27 -4.94 -13.08 14.55
N ALA A 28 -5.44 -13.93 13.65
CA ALA A 28 -5.84 -15.30 13.97
C ALA A 28 -4.65 -16.24 14.30
N ASN A 29 -3.41 -15.87 13.91
CA ASN A 29 -2.28 -16.79 13.90
C ASN A 29 -1.27 -16.64 15.06
N TYR A 30 -1.53 -15.79 16.08
CA TYR A 30 -0.70 -15.59 17.29
C TYR A 30 0.83 -15.56 17.03
N GLN A 31 1.24 -14.94 15.94
CA GLN A 31 2.63 -14.80 15.51
C GLN A 31 3.00 -13.33 15.34
N GLU A 32 4.29 -13.04 15.34
CA GLU A 32 4.80 -11.71 15.05
C GLU A 32 4.94 -11.50 13.55
N TYR A 33 4.40 -10.38 13.07
CA TYR A 33 4.42 -10.00 11.66
C TYR A 33 4.93 -8.57 11.49
N SER A 34 5.64 -8.32 10.39
CA SER A 34 5.98 -6.97 9.93
C SER A 34 5.28 -6.71 8.60
N VAL A 35 4.34 -5.77 8.61
CA VAL A 35 3.63 -5.33 7.39
C VAL A 35 4.24 -4.02 6.94
N LYS A 36 4.58 -3.95 5.65
CA LYS A 36 5.10 -2.73 5.00
C LYS A 36 4.14 -2.32 3.88
N VAL A 37 3.94 -1.02 3.76
CA VAL A 37 3.09 -0.43 2.71
C VAL A 37 3.91 0.60 1.95
N SER A 38 3.75 0.62 0.64
CA SER A 38 4.29 1.65 -0.24
C SER A 38 3.16 2.12 -1.14
N PHE A 39 3.05 3.43 -1.34
CA PHE A 39 2.06 4.00 -2.24
C PHE A 39 2.76 4.95 -3.19
N LEU A 40 2.84 4.55 -4.46
CA LEU A 40 3.65 5.23 -5.47
C LEU A 40 2.74 5.66 -6.62
N GLN A 41 3.09 6.79 -7.23
CA GLN A 41 2.53 7.24 -8.49
C GLN A 41 3.62 7.21 -9.57
N LEU A 42 3.29 6.62 -10.72
CA LEU A 42 4.07 6.77 -11.95
C LEU A 42 3.32 7.74 -12.85
N TYR A 43 3.95 8.87 -13.15
CA TYR A 43 3.39 9.87 -14.04
C TYR A 43 4.51 10.46 -14.89
N ASN A 44 4.33 10.47 -16.21
CA ASN A 44 5.34 10.96 -17.16
C ASN A 44 6.75 10.36 -16.91
N GLU A 45 6.80 9.05 -16.71
CA GLU A 45 8.03 8.30 -16.41
C GLU A 45 8.75 8.74 -15.12
N GLU A 46 8.13 9.57 -14.28
CA GLU A 46 8.63 9.93 -12.96
C GLU A 46 7.88 9.19 -11.85
N LEU A 47 8.64 8.65 -10.90
CA LEU A 47 8.13 7.99 -9.70
C LEU A 47 8.03 8.98 -8.53
N LYS A 48 6.85 9.03 -7.91
CA LYS A 48 6.57 9.84 -6.73
C LYS A 48 6.05 8.97 -5.60
N ASP A 49 6.66 9.11 -4.42
CA ASP A 49 6.12 8.55 -3.19
C ASP A 49 4.93 9.39 -2.72
N LEU A 50 3.77 8.76 -2.52
CA LEU A 50 2.53 9.40 -2.09
C LEU A 50 2.37 9.42 -0.57
N LEU A 51 3.21 8.70 0.18
CA LEU A 51 3.18 8.68 1.65
C LEU A 51 4.12 9.72 2.27
N VAL A 52 5.03 10.31 1.47
CA VAL A 52 5.98 11.33 1.93
C VAL A 52 5.45 12.72 1.62
N PRO A 53 5.36 13.64 2.61
CA PRO A 53 4.88 15.01 2.39
C PRO A 53 5.78 15.82 1.45
N ASP A 54 7.09 15.57 1.53
CA ASP A 54 8.09 16.21 0.67
C ASP A 54 8.49 15.27 -0.47
N ALA A 55 7.94 15.54 -1.65
CA ALA A 55 8.20 14.80 -2.87
C ALA A 55 9.54 15.18 -3.54
N SER A 56 10.39 15.97 -2.89
CA SER A 56 11.70 16.37 -3.42
C SER A 56 12.66 15.19 -3.65
N LYS A 57 12.45 14.07 -2.94
CA LYS A 57 13.22 12.85 -3.15
C LYS A 57 12.75 12.10 -4.39
N LYS A 58 13.55 12.18 -5.46
CA LYS A 58 13.42 11.29 -6.63
C LYS A 58 13.74 9.85 -6.25
N LEU A 59 12.79 8.96 -6.48
CA LEU A 59 13.00 7.52 -6.34
C LEU A 59 13.87 7.01 -7.48
N ARG A 60 14.79 6.11 -7.17
CA ARG A 60 15.61 5.42 -8.19
C ARG A 60 15.14 3.99 -8.31
N LEU A 61 14.97 3.53 -9.55
CA LEU A 61 14.76 2.13 -9.85
C LEU A 61 16.09 1.39 -9.68
N MET A 62 16.04 0.31 -8.92
CA MET A 62 17.18 -0.55 -8.63
C MET A 62 16.71 -2.00 -8.71
N GLU A 63 17.56 -2.87 -9.24
CA GLU A 63 17.32 -4.31 -9.24
C GLU A 63 17.73 -4.89 -7.88
N ASP A 64 16.99 -5.89 -7.38
CA ASP A 64 17.41 -6.62 -6.19
C ASP A 64 18.57 -7.55 -6.58
N PRO A 65 19.77 -7.39 -5.99
CA PRO A 65 20.93 -8.21 -6.34
C PRO A 65 20.79 -9.70 -5.96
N ARG A 66 19.69 -10.09 -5.30
CA ARG A 66 19.40 -11.46 -4.87
C ARG A 66 18.41 -12.19 -5.79
N LEU A 67 17.82 -11.49 -6.76
CA LEU A 67 17.07 -12.08 -7.87
C LEU A 67 18.01 -12.34 -9.05
#